data_AF-S2XH42-F1
#
_entry.id   AF-S2XH42-F1
#
_cell.length_a   1.000
_cell.length_b   1.000
_cell.length_c   1.000
_cell.angle_alpha   90.00
_cell.angle_beta   90.00
_cell.angle_gamma   90.00
#
_symmetry.space_group_name_H-M   'P 1'
#
loop_
_entity.id
_entity.type
_entity.pdbx_description
1 polymer ?
#
loop_
_entity_poly.entity_id
_entity_poly.type
_entity_poly.pdbx_seq_one_letter_code
_entity_poly.pdbx_strand_id
1 'polypeptide(L)'
;MKNIGLIIKQARVDQGIKQLNLAKGICSISYLSKVENNQLVPSDEILVNLLNRLSITITEVSDEEEILTLNSIKELYKTAIIYRDHKSISNEIVKIEEKRTIFKNQVYSINSLLFLSRLYLISGKEMSRVESLIEFIELHEENLTNYQKCVFNINKALKSFYTDEYLQSVEYIEQALEDQNTIVLENWELADLYNVMAICYLVNNYNYSTIEFARKALNIYRDLLLFNRAIDCYISIGISYKRNYKYKESEESFQAAYRLLKDRGLFDFEGIITQNLGTLSAIKGDSNKAIEYFLSSMDCKKTTEGYYVTILSIIQEYSKLKSPENILMWCEKGLEMYSKAKEKNLSYYYHFKIFEAEQVGGAEFTNILIKAIKYFELKKDYRHVYKYAVLLAKYYYLNKKLKNSGIYYQLANEALLLKNKLLNWEDL
;
A
#
# COMPACT_ATOMS: atom_id res chain seq x y z
N MET A 1 28.91 -17.66 20.85
CA MET A 1 28.10 -17.48 19.63
C MET A 1 26.67 -18.01 19.80
N LYS A 2 25.84 -17.45 20.71
CA LYS A 2 24.54 -18.07 21.08
C LYS A 2 23.43 -17.98 20.00
N ASN A 3 23.63 -17.30 18.87
CA ASN A 3 22.61 -17.13 17.83
C ASN A 3 23.10 -17.40 16.39
N ILE A 4 24.29 -17.95 16.22
CA ILE A 4 24.83 -18.18 14.87
C ILE A 4 24.01 -19.20 14.08
N GLY A 5 23.36 -20.13 14.78
CA GLY A 5 22.42 -21.09 14.21
C GLY A 5 21.25 -20.43 13.49
N LEU A 6 20.62 -19.45 14.15
CA LEU A 6 19.50 -18.69 13.59
C LEU A 6 19.88 -17.94 12.31
N ILE A 7 21.10 -17.39 12.25
CA ILE A 7 21.60 -16.67 11.08
C ILE A 7 21.87 -17.64 9.92
N ILE A 8 22.49 -18.79 10.19
CA ILE A 8 22.68 -19.84 9.20
C ILE A 8 21.33 -20.30 8.66
N LYS A 9 20.33 -20.50 9.53
CA LYS A 9 18.97 -20.89 9.16
C LYS A 9 18.31 -19.83 8.27
N GLN A 10 18.37 -18.56 8.68
CA GLN A 10 17.78 -17.45 7.93
C GLN A 10 18.41 -17.32 6.55
N ALA A 11 19.74 -17.25 6.47
CA ALA A 11 20.49 -17.18 5.22
C ALA A 11 20.19 -18.35 4.28
N ARG A 12 20.07 -19.56 4.85
CA ARG A 12 19.72 -20.75 4.08
C ARG A 12 18.32 -20.64 3.48
N VAL A 13 17.34 -20.18 4.26
CA VAL A 13 15.95 -19.98 3.81
C VAL A 13 15.90 -18.91 2.71
N ASP A 14 16.60 -17.79 2.91
CA ASP A 14 16.68 -16.69 1.92
C ASP A 14 17.21 -17.14 0.56
N GLN A 15 18.18 -18.07 0.56
CA GLN A 15 18.77 -18.62 -0.67
C GLN A 15 18.00 -19.82 -1.23
N GLY A 16 16.89 -20.23 -0.61
CA GLY A 16 16.11 -21.41 -1.01
C GLY A 16 16.87 -22.73 -0.87
N ILE A 17 17.91 -22.78 -0.04
CA ILE A 17 18.77 -23.95 0.11
C ILE A 17 18.12 -24.93 1.11
N LYS A 18 17.97 -26.21 0.72
CA LYS A 18 17.52 -27.26 1.66
C LYS A 18 18.65 -27.59 2.64
N GLN A 19 18.32 -27.95 3.89
CA GLN A 19 19.33 -28.38 4.89
C GLN A 19 20.25 -29.48 4.36
N LEU A 20 19.70 -30.43 3.59
CA LEU A 20 20.47 -31.46 2.89
C LEU A 20 21.61 -30.89 2.03
N ASN A 21 21.31 -29.85 1.26
CA ASN A 21 22.25 -29.25 0.33
C ASN A 21 23.30 -28.41 1.06
N LEU A 22 22.90 -27.67 2.10
CA LEU A 22 23.83 -26.90 2.92
C LEU A 22 24.79 -27.83 3.68
N ALA A 23 24.29 -28.91 4.28
CA ALA A 23 25.07 -29.84 5.08
C ALA A 23 26.04 -30.71 4.26
N LYS A 24 25.77 -30.93 2.96
CA LYS A 24 26.48 -31.91 2.11
C LYS A 24 28.01 -31.72 2.13
N GLY A 25 28.74 -32.70 2.65
CA GLY A 25 30.21 -32.63 2.71
C GLY A 25 30.77 -31.64 3.75
N ILE A 26 29.92 -31.14 4.66
CA ILE A 26 30.34 -30.32 5.80
C ILE A 26 29.95 -31.00 7.12
N CYS A 27 28.68 -31.38 7.28
CA CYS A 27 28.16 -32.03 8.49
C CYS A 27 26.92 -32.89 8.17
N SER A 28 26.34 -33.57 9.18
CA SER A 28 25.09 -34.30 8.99
C SER A 28 23.86 -33.38 9.03
N ILE A 29 22.76 -33.76 8.37
CA ILE A 29 21.51 -32.98 8.35
C ILE A 29 20.97 -32.77 9.76
N SER A 30 21.02 -33.82 10.59
CA SER A 30 20.59 -33.75 12.00
C SER A 30 21.49 -32.79 12.80
N TYR A 31 22.80 -32.78 12.55
CA TYR A 31 23.72 -31.84 13.18
C TYR A 31 23.40 -30.40 12.77
N LEU A 32 23.23 -30.14 11.47
CA LEU A 32 22.86 -28.81 10.97
C LEU A 32 21.52 -28.34 11.55
N SER A 33 20.51 -29.21 11.66
CA SER A 33 19.23 -28.86 12.27
C SER A 33 19.36 -28.46 13.75
N LYS A 34 20.21 -29.17 14.52
CA LYS A 34 20.51 -28.80 15.91
C LYS A 34 21.25 -27.47 15.99
N VAL A 35 22.18 -27.21 15.06
CA VAL A 35 22.86 -25.92 14.95
C VAL A 35 21.85 -24.80 14.65
N GLU A 36 21.02 -24.97 13.61
CA GLU A 36 20.04 -23.97 13.15
C GLU A 36 18.99 -23.59 14.20
N ASN A 37 18.69 -24.49 15.14
CA ASN A 37 17.76 -24.23 16.24
C ASN A 37 18.48 -23.87 17.55
N ASN A 38 19.75 -23.44 17.48
CA ASN A 38 20.61 -23.08 18.64
C ASN A 38 20.73 -24.18 19.72
N GLN A 39 20.46 -25.44 19.39
CA GLN A 39 20.60 -26.59 20.30
C GLN A 39 22.05 -27.08 20.37
N LEU A 40 22.88 -26.71 19.40
CA LEU A 40 24.27 -27.14 19.30
C LEU A 40 25.13 -26.02 18.71
N VAL A 41 26.30 -25.76 19.31
CA VAL A 41 27.29 -24.80 18.79
C VAL A 41 28.23 -25.55 17.84
N PRO A 42 28.35 -25.14 16.56
CA PRO A 42 29.25 -25.78 15.61
C PRO A 42 30.71 -25.49 15.94
N SER A 43 31.63 -26.37 15.52
CA SER A 43 33.07 -26.05 15.54
C SER A 43 33.41 -24.97 14.52
N ASP A 44 34.50 -24.23 14.75
CA ASP A 44 34.94 -23.13 13.87
C ASP A 44 35.12 -23.57 12.41
N GLU A 45 35.65 -24.77 12.18
CA GLU A 45 35.82 -25.33 10.84
C GLU A 45 34.47 -25.58 10.13
N ILE A 46 33.50 -26.18 10.84
CA ILE A 46 32.16 -26.42 10.29
C ILE A 46 31.49 -25.07 10.01
N LEU A 47 31.61 -24.13 10.95
CA LEU A 47 31.04 -22.81 10.83
C LEU A 47 31.58 -22.08 9.60
N VAL A 48 32.90 -21.96 9.45
CA VAL A 48 33.54 -21.31 8.29
C VAL A 48 33.09 -21.94 6.98
N ASN A 49 33.00 -23.27 6.92
CA ASN A 49 32.53 -23.98 5.72
C ASN A 49 31.06 -23.69 5.39
N LEU A 50 30.18 -23.61 6.41
CA LEU A 50 28.77 -23.25 6.23
C LEU A 50 28.64 -21.80 5.73
N LEU A 51 29.38 -20.88 6.33
CA LEU A 51 29.36 -19.45 5.97
C LEU A 51 29.90 -19.20 4.56
N ASN A 52 31.02 -19.85 4.20
CA ASN A 52 31.58 -19.78 2.86
C ASN A 52 30.59 -20.31 1.81
N ARG A 53 29.88 -21.40 2.10
CA ARG A 53 28.87 -21.94 1.19
C ARG A 53 27.67 -21.01 1.01
N LEU A 54 27.29 -20.31 2.08
CA LEU A 54 26.26 -19.28 2.02
C LEU A 54 26.78 -17.97 1.41
N SER A 55 28.09 -17.85 1.14
CA SER A 55 28.73 -16.60 0.70
C SER A 55 28.48 -15.43 1.66
N ILE A 56 28.50 -15.71 2.97
CA ILE A 56 28.21 -14.72 4.00
C ILE A 56 29.48 -14.44 4.80
N THR A 57 29.78 -13.15 4.95
CA THR A 57 30.72 -12.68 5.98
C THR A 57 29.91 -12.27 7.19
N ILE A 58 30.34 -12.71 8.37
CA ILE A 58 29.67 -12.36 9.61
C ILE A 58 30.64 -11.71 10.59
N THR A 59 30.23 -10.59 11.18
CA THR A 59 30.92 -9.95 12.30
C THR A 59 30.21 -10.27 13.61
N GLU A 60 30.88 -11.02 14.48
CA GLU A 60 30.51 -11.07 15.90
C GLU A 60 30.92 -9.77 16.57
N VAL A 61 30.04 -9.25 17.41
CA VAL A 61 30.22 -7.97 18.10
C VAL A 61 30.34 -8.18 19.61
N SER A 62 31.04 -7.27 20.28
CA SER A 62 31.02 -7.20 21.74
C SER A 62 29.63 -6.81 22.27
N ASP A 63 29.37 -7.01 23.56
CA ASP A 63 28.05 -6.72 24.14
C ASP A 63 27.71 -5.22 24.06
N GLU A 64 28.72 -4.35 24.17
CA GLU A 64 28.57 -2.90 23.97
C GLU A 64 28.25 -2.56 22.52
N GLU A 65 28.94 -3.20 21.56
CA GLU A 65 28.70 -3.01 20.13
C GLU A 65 27.33 -3.54 19.69
N GLU A 66 26.80 -4.59 20.32
CA GLU A 66 25.41 -5.05 20.09
C GLU A 66 24.40 -3.96 20.41
N ILE A 67 24.53 -3.34 21.59
CA ILE A 67 23.62 -2.28 22.03
C ILE A 67 23.73 -1.08 21.09
N LEU A 68 24.95 -0.67 20.74
CA LEU A 68 25.17 0.44 19.80
C LEU A 68 24.59 0.16 18.41
N THR A 69 24.79 -1.05 17.89
CA THR A 69 24.27 -1.45 16.58
C THR A 69 22.75 -1.44 16.59
N LEU A 70 22.12 -2.07 17.60
CA LEU A 70 20.67 -2.11 17.71
C LEU A 70 20.07 -0.70 17.84
N ASN A 71 20.68 0.16 18.65
CA ASN A 71 20.22 1.55 18.79
C ASN A 71 20.32 2.31 17.46
N SER A 72 21.38 2.10 16.68
CA SER A 72 21.49 2.72 15.35
C SER A 72 20.38 2.25 14.40
N ILE A 73 20.02 0.96 14.44
CA ILE A 73 18.93 0.40 13.62
C ILE A 73 17.59 0.95 14.11
N LYS A 74 17.38 1.07 15.43
CA LYS A 74 16.14 1.63 16.01
C LYS A 74 15.97 3.11 15.62
N GLU A 75 17.04 3.90 15.66
CA GLU A 75 16.99 5.30 15.20
C GLU A 75 16.74 5.42 13.69
N LEU A 76 17.31 4.52 12.89
CA LEU A 76 16.98 4.44 11.47
C LEU A 76 15.51 4.06 11.25
N TYR A 77 14.98 3.08 12.00
CA TYR A 77 13.58 2.68 11.97
C TYR A 77 12.64 3.86 12.31
N LYS A 78 12.95 4.59 13.37
CA LYS A 78 12.22 5.80 13.78
C LYS A 78 12.24 6.88 12.70
N THR A 79 13.42 7.24 12.21
CA THR A 79 13.56 8.28 11.17
C THR A 79 12.91 7.85 9.84
N ALA A 80 12.96 6.57 9.49
CA ALA A 80 12.28 6.03 8.33
C ALA A 80 10.75 6.17 8.42
N ILE A 81 10.16 5.89 9.57
CA ILE A 81 8.72 6.08 9.83
C ILE A 81 8.32 7.56 9.72
N ILE A 82 9.15 8.45 10.26
CA ILE A 82 8.87 9.89 10.34
C ILE A 82 9.02 10.58 8.98
N TYR A 83 10.13 10.33 8.27
CA TYR A 83 10.51 11.10 7.08
C TYR A 83 10.21 10.37 5.76
N ARG A 84 10.18 9.04 5.75
CA ARG A 84 9.95 8.20 4.56
C ARG A 84 10.83 8.58 3.35
N ASP A 85 12.09 8.94 3.60
CA ASP A 85 13.07 9.11 2.52
C ASP A 85 13.44 7.74 1.93
N HIS A 86 12.65 7.30 0.95
CA HIS A 86 12.79 5.99 0.32
C HIS A 86 14.21 5.73 -0.22
N LYS A 87 14.90 6.78 -0.70
CA LYS A 87 16.25 6.65 -1.26
C LYS A 87 17.28 6.46 -0.15
N SER A 88 17.22 7.29 0.88
CA SER A 88 18.11 7.17 2.05
C SER A 88 17.92 5.81 2.73
N ILE A 89 16.67 5.41 2.98
CA ILE A 89 16.32 4.13 3.59
C ILE A 89 16.88 2.95 2.77
N SER A 90 16.73 2.99 1.44
CA SER A 90 17.27 1.95 0.56
C SER A 90 18.78 1.77 0.72
N ASN A 91 19.53 2.87 0.83
CA ASN A 91 20.98 2.82 0.96
C ASN A 91 21.41 2.28 2.33
N GLU A 92 20.68 2.63 3.39
CA GLU A 92 20.98 2.13 4.74
C GLU A 92 20.63 0.65 4.91
N ILE A 93 19.56 0.16 4.26
CA ILE A 93 19.24 -1.28 4.22
C ILE A 93 20.41 -2.09 3.69
N VAL A 94 21.02 -1.65 2.57
CA VAL A 94 22.18 -2.33 1.97
C VAL A 94 23.33 -2.42 2.98
N LYS A 95 23.64 -1.34 3.70
CA LYS A 95 24.72 -1.34 4.71
C LYS A 95 24.43 -2.30 5.87
N ILE A 96 23.17 -2.41 6.31
CA ILE A 96 22.76 -3.35 7.37
C ILE A 96 22.93 -4.79 6.88
N GLU A 97 22.46 -5.08 5.66
CA GLU A 97 22.52 -6.40 5.03
C GLU A 97 23.94 -6.82 4.62
N GLU A 98 24.84 -5.88 4.33
CA GLU A 98 26.26 -6.17 4.08
C GLU A 98 27.00 -6.55 5.37
N LYS A 99 26.68 -5.90 6.49
CA LYS A 99 27.34 -6.17 7.79
C LYS A 99 26.91 -7.49 8.42
N ARG A 100 25.63 -7.90 8.24
CA ARG A 100 25.02 -9.11 8.83
C ARG A 100 25.46 -9.40 10.28
N THR A 101 25.29 -8.41 11.15
CA THR A 101 25.71 -8.50 12.55
C THR A 101 25.07 -9.69 13.29
N ILE A 102 25.87 -10.47 14.04
CA ILE A 102 25.33 -11.45 15.00
C ILE A 102 25.09 -10.79 16.34
N PHE A 103 23.83 -10.74 16.75
CA PHE A 103 23.48 -10.44 18.13
C PHE A 103 23.53 -11.72 18.96
N LYS A 104 24.31 -11.78 20.04
CA LYS A 104 24.29 -12.85 21.04
C LYS A 104 22.97 -12.86 21.81
N ASN A 105 22.39 -11.68 22.04
CA ASN A 105 21.06 -11.58 22.66
C ASN A 105 19.95 -11.85 21.62
N GLN A 106 19.14 -12.88 21.87
CA GLN A 106 18.04 -13.26 20.98
C GLN A 106 16.99 -12.15 20.84
N VAL A 107 16.73 -11.37 21.90
CA VAL A 107 15.80 -10.24 21.85
C VAL A 107 16.31 -9.17 20.88
N TYR A 108 17.61 -8.87 20.90
CA TYR A 108 18.23 -7.88 19.99
C TYR A 108 18.22 -8.36 18.55
N SER A 109 18.49 -9.66 18.33
CA SER A 109 18.37 -10.28 17.02
C SER A 109 16.96 -10.08 16.44
N ILE A 110 15.91 -10.50 17.17
CA ILE A 110 14.53 -10.36 16.71
C ILE A 110 14.13 -8.89 16.49
N ASN A 111 14.52 -7.98 17.40
CA ASN A 111 14.26 -6.55 17.22
C ASN A 111 14.88 -6.02 15.92
N SER A 112 16.12 -6.41 15.61
CA SER A 112 16.79 -5.99 14.38
C SER A 112 16.03 -6.47 13.13
N LEU A 113 15.50 -7.70 13.14
CA LEU A 113 14.71 -8.26 12.04
C LEU A 113 13.35 -7.57 11.88
N LEU A 114 12.69 -7.23 12.99
CA LEU A 114 11.45 -6.46 12.99
C LEU A 114 11.66 -5.05 12.40
N PHE A 115 12.73 -4.39 12.79
CA PHE A 115 13.07 -3.07 12.25
C PHE A 115 13.46 -3.16 10.77
N LEU A 116 14.25 -4.17 10.38
CA LEU A 116 14.64 -4.38 9.00
C LEU A 116 13.45 -4.68 8.08
N SER A 117 12.52 -5.54 8.52
CA SER A 117 11.29 -5.82 7.76
C SER A 117 10.44 -4.55 7.57
N ARG A 118 10.34 -3.68 8.59
CA ARG A 118 9.71 -2.35 8.41
C ARG A 118 10.45 -1.49 7.40
N LEU A 119 11.78 -1.42 7.47
CA LEU A 119 12.57 -0.61 6.55
C LEU A 119 12.34 -1.03 5.10
N TYR A 120 12.33 -2.34 4.82
CA TYR A 120 11.95 -2.87 3.52
C TYR A 120 10.53 -2.46 3.10
N LEU A 121 9.54 -2.64 3.99
CA LEU A 121 8.14 -2.21 3.76
C LEU A 121 8.01 -0.71 3.43
N ILE A 122 8.78 0.16 4.12
CA ILE A 122 8.77 1.61 3.84
C ILE A 122 9.49 1.91 2.53
N SER A 123 10.61 1.24 2.25
CA SER A 123 11.37 1.46 1.01
C SER A 123 10.60 1.04 -0.25
N GLY A 124 9.63 0.14 -0.11
CA GLY A 124 8.86 -0.43 -1.22
C GLY A 124 9.69 -1.36 -2.11
N LYS A 125 10.83 -1.85 -1.62
CA LYS A 125 11.75 -2.74 -2.35
C LYS A 125 11.70 -4.15 -1.79
N GLU A 126 11.93 -5.12 -2.68
CA GLU A 126 12.15 -6.54 -2.34
C GLU A 126 11.08 -7.12 -1.41
N MET A 127 9.82 -7.16 -1.88
CA MET A 127 8.71 -7.75 -1.10
C MET A 127 8.98 -9.21 -0.69
N SER A 128 9.71 -9.96 -1.52
CA SER A 128 10.17 -11.32 -1.19
C SER A 128 11.09 -11.37 0.03
N ARG A 129 11.86 -10.31 0.28
CA ARG A 129 12.71 -10.20 1.48
C ARG A 129 11.88 -9.89 2.72
N VAL A 130 10.84 -9.06 2.58
CA VAL A 130 9.85 -8.86 3.66
C VAL A 130 9.18 -10.19 4.03
N GLU A 131 8.77 -10.97 3.04
CA GLU A 131 8.19 -12.30 3.24
C GLU A 131 9.15 -13.23 3.99
N SER A 132 10.40 -13.35 3.55
CA SER A 132 11.37 -14.23 4.20
C SER A 132 11.68 -13.82 5.65
N LEU A 133 11.74 -12.52 5.93
CA LEU A 133 11.90 -11.98 7.29
C LEU A 133 10.70 -12.29 8.18
N ILE A 134 9.48 -12.09 7.68
CA ILE A 134 8.25 -12.36 8.42
C ILE A 134 8.13 -13.85 8.70
N GLU A 135 8.29 -14.72 7.71
CA GLU A 135 8.24 -16.18 7.88
C GLU A 135 9.27 -16.66 8.93
N PHE A 136 10.47 -16.09 8.94
CA PHE A 136 11.48 -16.43 9.92
C PHE A 136 11.07 -16.04 11.36
N ILE A 137 10.43 -14.88 11.53
CA ILE A 137 9.94 -14.39 12.83
C ILE A 137 8.74 -15.24 13.29
N GLU A 138 7.84 -15.65 12.39
CA GLU A 138 6.69 -16.52 12.70
C GLU A 138 7.14 -17.85 13.32
N LEU A 139 8.24 -18.43 12.84
CA LEU A 139 8.82 -19.66 13.42
C LEU A 139 9.21 -19.52 14.91
N HIS A 140 9.29 -18.30 15.43
CA HIS A 140 9.66 -17.99 16.80
C HIS A 140 8.59 -17.16 17.53
N GLU A 141 7.36 -17.12 17.01
CA GLU A 141 6.28 -16.25 17.51
C GLU A 141 5.95 -16.47 18.99
N GLU A 142 6.02 -17.72 19.46
CA GLU A 142 5.79 -18.10 20.86
C GLU A 142 6.77 -17.45 21.84
N ASN A 143 7.98 -17.10 21.37
CA ASN A 143 9.04 -16.52 22.19
C ASN A 143 9.11 -14.98 22.11
N LEU A 144 8.20 -14.36 21.35
CA LEU A 144 8.18 -12.91 21.21
C LEU A 144 7.70 -12.23 22.50
N THR A 145 8.40 -11.18 22.90
CA THR A 145 7.91 -10.24 23.92
C THR A 145 6.65 -9.53 23.42
N ASN A 146 5.83 -8.99 24.32
CA ASN A 146 4.62 -8.24 23.92
C ASN A 146 4.94 -7.04 23.01
N TYR A 147 6.08 -6.36 23.24
CA TYR A 147 6.56 -5.30 22.35
C TYR A 147 6.84 -5.84 20.94
N GLN A 148 7.54 -6.96 20.85
CA GLN A 148 7.84 -7.59 19.56
C GLN A 148 6.58 -8.07 18.85
N LYS A 149 5.59 -8.64 19.56
CA LYS A 149 4.30 -9.03 18.98
C LYS A 149 3.57 -7.83 18.39
N CYS A 150 3.51 -6.71 19.11
CA CYS A 150 2.91 -5.48 18.62
C CYS A 150 3.58 -5.00 17.31
N VAL A 151 4.91 -4.86 17.29
CA VAL A 151 5.66 -4.44 16.09
C VAL A 151 5.51 -5.45 14.95
N PHE A 152 5.51 -6.74 15.27
CA PHE A 152 5.35 -7.82 14.30
C PHE A 152 3.98 -7.78 13.62
N ASN A 153 2.92 -7.64 14.39
CA ASN A 153 1.55 -7.49 13.90
C ASN A 153 1.37 -6.20 13.06
N ILE A 154 2.00 -5.10 13.44
CA ILE A 154 2.07 -3.87 12.61
C ILE A 154 2.72 -4.14 11.25
N ASN A 155 3.80 -4.93 11.21
CA ASN A 155 4.50 -5.28 9.97
C ASN A 155 3.70 -6.26 9.11
N LYS A 156 3.04 -7.26 9.70
CA LYS A 156 2.11 -8.16 9.00
C LYS A 156 0.95 -7.38 8.38
N ALA A 157 0.37 -6.44 9.13
CA ALA A 157 -0.70 -5.57 8.62
C ALA A 157 -0.24 -4.76 7.40
N LEU A 158 0.94 -4.15 7.44
CA LEU A 158 1.48 -3.43 6.29
C LEU A 158 1.83 -4.35 5.12
N LYS A 159 2.38 -5.55 5.36
CA LYS A 159 2.62 -6.53 4.29
C LYS A 159 1.30 -6.83 3.57
N SER A 160 0.26 -7.23 4.32
CA SER A 160 -1.06 -7.52 3.76
C SER A 160 -1.69 -6.31 3.07
N PHE A 161 -1.45 -5.09 3.57
CA PHE A 161 -1.87 -3.86 2.88
C PHE A 161 -1.20 -3.71 1.51
N TYR A 162 0.11 -3.94 1.40
CA TYR A 162 0.84 -3.79 0.14
C TYR A 162 0.64 -4.97 -0.83
N THR A 163 0.18 -6.13 -0.37
CA THR A 163 -0.22 -7.28 -1.21
C THR A 163 -1.72 -7.28 -1.58
N ASP A 164 -2.43 -6.18 -1.32
CA ASP A 164 -3.87 -6.02 -1.55
C ASP A 164 -4.78 -6.98 -0.74
N GLU A 165 -4.25 -7.63 0.30
CA GLU A 165 -4.97 -8.45 1.28
C GLU A 165 -5.61 -7.56 2.36
N TYR A 166 -6.45 -6.62 1.93
CA TYR A 166 -6.92 -5.54 2.80
C TYR A 166 -7.69 -6.00 4.03
N LEU A 167 -8.51 -7.05 3.95
CA LEU A 167 -9.25 -7.56 5.12
C LEU A 167 -8.27 -8.10 6.18
N GLN A 168 -7.27 -8.85 5.74
CA GLN A 168 -6.24 -9.41 6.62
C GLN A 168 -5.36 -8.31 7.25
N SER A 169 -5.14 -7.20 6.55
CA SER A 169 -4.44 -6.03 7.12
C SER A 169 -5.15 -5.47 8.36
N VAL A 170 -6.49 -5.55 8.41
CA VAL A 170 -7.28 -5.11 9.55
C VAL A 170 -7.15 -6.10 10.71
N GLU A 171 -7.24 -7.39 10.45
CA GLU A 171 -7.10 -8.43 11.48
C GLU A 171 -5.76 -8.28 12.22
N TYR A 172 -4.65 -8.12 11.49
CA TYR A 172 -3.34 -7.95 12.10
C TYR A 172 -3.18 -6.63 12.86
N ILE A 173 -3.73 -5.51 12.36
CA ILE A 173 -3.57 -4.24 13.07
C ILE A 173 -4.44 -4.16 14.33
N GLU A 174 -5.57 -4.88 14.37
CA GLU A 174 -6.37 -5.02 15.58
C GLU A 174 -5.64 -5.86 16.64
N GLN A 175 -4.98 -6.97 16.23
CA GLN A 175 -4.09 -7.72 17.12
C GLN A 175 -2.95 -6.86 17.68
N ALA A 176 -2.34 -6.00 16.84
CA ALA A 176 -1.30 -5.08 17.31
C ALA A 176 -1.81 -4.08 18.37
N LEU A 177 -3.05 -3.61 18.23
CA LEU A 177 -3.68 -2.73 19.22
C LEU A 177 -3.96 -3.47 20.54
N GLU A 178 -4.38 -4.73 20.49
CA GLU A 178 -4.55 -5.56 21.67
C GLU A 178 -3.21 -5.76 22.42
N ASP A 179 -2.15 -6.12 21.69
CA ASP A 179 -0.80 -6.24 22.25
C ASP A 179 -0.33 -4.93 22.90
N GLN A 180 -0.61 -3.79 22.25
CA GLN A 180 -0.23 -2.46 22.73
C GLN A 180 -0.78 -2.15 24.12
N ASN A 181 -1.98 -2.64 24.48
CA ASN A 181 -2.58 -2.41 25.79
C ASN A 181 -1.75 -2.97 26.96
N THR A 182 -0.81 -3.88 26.68
CA THR A 182 0.05 -4.52 27.69
C THR A 182 1.46 -3.92 27.77
N ILE A 183 1.76 -2.92 26.94
CA ILE A 183 3.08 -2.29 26.82
C ILE A 183 2.98 -0.77 26.76
N VAL A 184 4.09 -0.09 27.02
CA VAL A 184 4.21 1.36 26.83
C VAL A 184 5.07 1.60 25.60
N LEU A 185 4.46 2.19 24.57
CA LEU A 185 5.14 2.64 23.37
C LEU A 185 5.63 4.08 23.53
N GLU A 186 6.73 4.42 22.84
CA GLU A 186 7.09 5.83 22.69
C GLU A 186 6.01 6.56 21.88
N ASN A 187 5.85 7.87 22.11
CA ASN A 187 4.79 8.66 21.46
C ASN A 187 4.81 8.53 19.93
N TRP A 188 6.00 8.47 19.31
CA TRP A 188 6.10 8.33 17.85
C TRP A 188 5.72 6.92 17.36
N GLU A 189 5.96 5.87 18.14
CA GLU A 189 5.53 4.49 17.84
C GLU A 189 4.01 4.38 17.97
N LEU A 190 3.44 4.99 19.01
CA LEU A 190 1.98 5.03 19.22
C LEU A 190 1.28 5.80 18.08
N ALA A 191 1.87 6.92 17.64
CA ALA A 191 1.37 7.66 16.48
C ALA A 191 1.50 6.87 15.17
N ASP A 192 2.55 6.06 15.01
CA ASP A 192 2.69 5.15 13.85
C ASP A 192 1.62 4.07 13.86
N LEU A 193 1.42 3.38 14.99
CA LEU A 193 0.36 2.37 15.16
C LEU A 193 -1.01 2.95 14.78
N TYR A 194 -1.42 4.07 15.36
CA TYR A 194 -2.69 4.71 15.04
C TYR A 194 -2.79 5.16 13.58
N ASN A 195 -1.69 5.59 12.97
CA ASN A 195 -1.68 5.94 11.56
C ASN A 195 -1.83 4.70 10.66
N VAL A 196 -1.15 3.60 10.97
CA VAL A 196 -1.30 2.32 10.23
C VAL A 196 -2.73 1.80 10.36
N MET A 197 -3.32 1.85 11.57
CA MET A 197 -4.73 1.50 11.79
C MET A 197 -5.66 2.33 10.90
N ALA A 198 -5.46 3.65 10.86
CA ALA A 198 -6.26 4.53 10.02
C ALA A 198 -6.17 4.16 8.53
N ILE A 199 -4.97 3.81 8.04
CA ILE A 199 -4.77 3.39 6.64
C ILE A 199 -5.48 2.06 6.34
N CYS A 200 -5.34 1.06 7.21
CA CYS A 200 -5.97 -0.26 7.04
C CYS A 200 -7.51 -0.13 7.06
N TYR A 201 -8.05 0.69 7.96
CA TYR A 201 -9.48 1.00 8.00
C TYR A 201 -9.95 1.81 6.79
N LEU A 202 -9.14 2.75 6.29
CA LEU A 202 -9.50 3.57 5.15
C LEU A 202 -9.68 2.71 3.89
N VAL A 203 -8.76 1.79 3.61
CA VAL A 203 -8.86 0.96 2.40
C VAL A 203 -10.06 0.00 2.46
N ASN A 204 -10.47 -0.43 3.66
CA ASN A 204 -11.65 -1.25 3.90
C ASN A 204 -12.97 -0.46 4.04
N ASN A 205 -12.95 0.87 3.85
CA ASN A 205 -14.11 1.76 3.99
C ASN A 205 -14.70 1.85 5.41
N TYR A 206 -13.95 1.50 6.46
CA TYR A 206 -14.34 1.74 7.85
C TYR A 206 -14.08 3.21 8.21
N ASN A 207 -14.88 4.10 7.61
CA ASN A 207 -14.66 5.54 7.60
C ASN A 207 -14.68 6.17 9.00
N TYR A 208 -15.55 5.70 9.91
CA TYR A 208 -15.60 6.22 11.28
C TYR A 208 -14.34 5.87 12.07
N SER A 209 -13.93 4.61 12.05
CA SER A 209 -12.68 4.14 12.68
C SER A 209 -11.46 4.83 12.08
N THR A 210 -11.44 5.04 10.76
CA THR A 210 -10.39 5.83 10.09
C THR A 210 -10.26 7.22 10.71
N ILE A 211 -11.38 7.95 10.86
CA ILE A 211 -11.38 9.31 11.42
C ILE A 211 -10.90 9.29 12.88
N GLU A 212 -11.36 8.33 13.67
CA GLU A 212 -10.96 8.21 15.08
C GLU A 212 -9.44 8.02 15.22
N PHE A 213 -8.88 6.99 14.59
CA PHE A 213 -7.47 6.66 14.73
C PHE A 213 -6.57 7.68 14.02
N ALA A 214 -6.99 8.24 12.88
CA ALA A 214 -6.25 9.33 12.24
C ALA A 214 -6.22 10.59 13.12
N ARG A 215 -7.28 10.90 13.89
CA ARG A 215 -7.26 12.02 14.85
C ARG A 215 -6.34 11.75 16.04
N LYS A 216 -6.31 10.52 16.57
CA LYS A 216 -5.37 10.14 17.63
C LYS A 216 -3.93 10.30 17.16
N ALA A 217 -3.59 9.78 15.97
CA ALA A 217 -2.27 9.95 15.36
C ALA A 217 -1.93 11.43 15.10
N LEU A 218 -2.88 12.19 14.52
CA LEU A 218 -2.71 13.61 14.21
C LEU A 218 -2.34 14.45 15.44
N ASN A 219 -3.02 14.22 16.57
CA ASN A 219 -2.74 14.96 17.80
C ASN A 219 -1.28 14.75 18.23
N ILE A 220 -0.85 13.49 18.29
CA ILE A 220 0.54 13.16 18.68
C ILE A 220 1.55 13.72 17.67
N TYR A 221 1.30 13.59 16.36
CA TYR A 221 2.20 14.14 15.34
C TYR A 221 2.31 15.66 15.41
N ARG A 222 1.24 16.37 15.76
CA ARG A 222 1.28 17.82 15.96
C ARG A 222 2.10 18.19 17.19
N ASP A 223 1.93 17.47 18.30
CA ASP A 223 2.69 17.70 19.53
C ASP A 223 4.19 17.44 19.32
N LEU A 224 4.53 16.43 18.50
CA LEU A 224 5.90 16.11 18.10
C LEU A 224 6.43 16.96 16.92
N LEU A 225 5.64 17.90 16.39
CA LEU A 225 5.98 18.74 15.24
C LEU A 225 6.33 17.96 13.95
N LEU A 226 5.76 16.76 13.79
CA LEU A 226 5.94 15.87 12.64
C LEU A 226 4.92 16.18 11.53
N PHE A 227 5.05 17.35 10.92
CA PHE A 227 4.04 17.90 10.01
C PHE A 227 3.76 17.06 8.76
N ASN A 228 4.76 16.34 8.22
CA ASN A 228 4.58 15.42 7.08
C ASN A 228 3.55 14.33 7.43
N ARG A 229 3.65 13.78 8.64
CA ARG A 229 2.76 12.73 9.13
C ARG A 229 1.37 13.29 9.47
N ALA A 230 1.31 14.52 9.98
CA ALA A 230 0.04 15.21 10.21
C ALA A 230 -0.75 15.42 8.90
N ILE A 231 -0.08 15.71 7.78
CA ILE A 231 -0.73 15.81 6.46
C ILE A 231 -1.39 14.49 6.05
N ASP A 232 -0.71 13.35 6.22
CA ASP A 232 -1.30 12.02 5.94
C ASP A 232 -2.61 11.78 6.71
N CYS A 233 -2.63 12.19 7.99
CA CYS A 233 -3.82 12.08 8.82
C CYS A 233 -4.96 12.99 8.31
N TYR A 234 -4.67 14.25 7.96
CA TYR A 234 -5.68 15.14 7.39
C TYR A 234 -6.26 14.62 6.07
N ILE A 235 -5.41 14.06 5.19
CA ILE A 235 -5.85 13.45 3.94
C ILE A 235 -6.79 12.26 4.24
N SER A 236 -6.40 11.37 5.15
CA SER A 236 -7.21 10.20 5.53
C SER A 236 -8.57 10.62 6.09
N ILE A 237 -8.59 11.59 7.02
CA ILE A 237 -9.82 12.16 7.59
C ILE A 237 -10.69 12.78 6.48
N GLY A 238 -10.10 13.56 5.59
CA GLY A 238 -10.79 14.21 4.49
C GLY A 238 -11.44 13.21 3.53
N ILE A 239 -10.75 12.11 3.20
CA ILE A 239 -11.29 11.03 2.36
C ILE A 239 -12.48 10.34 3.05
N SER A 240 -12.35 10.02 4.34
CA SER A 240 -13.43 9.37 5.10
C SER A 240 -14.67 10.25 5.23
N TYR A 241 -14.50 11.55 5.49
CA TYR A 241 -15.63 12.49 5.47
C TYR A 241 -16.29 12.59 4.09
N LYS A 242 -15.50 12.63 3.01
CA LYS A 242 -16.01 12.63 1.63
C LYS A 242 -16.86 11.39 1.35
N ARG A 243 -16.39 10.20 1.74
CA ARG A 243 -17.11 8.92 1.56
C ARG A 243 -18.41 8.84 2.37
N ASN A 244 -18.46 9.55 3.50
CA ASN A 244 -19.65 9.67 4.35
C ASN A 244 -20.54 10.88 3.98
N TYR A 245 -20.38 11.47 2.80
CA TYR A 245 -21.16 12.62 2.32
C TYR A 245 -21.04 13.90 3.17
N LYS A 246 -20.04 13.96 4.08
CA LYS A 246 -19.72 15.11 4.93
C LYS A 246 -18.76 16.05 4.22
N TYR A 247 -19.26 16.72 3.19
CA TYR A 247 -18.41 17.46 2.24
C TYR A 247 -17.76 18.70 2.83
N LYS A 248 -18.38 19.35 3.82
CA LYS A 248 -17.83 20.54 4.48
C LYS A 248 -16.61 20.14 5.33
N GLU A 249 -16.75 19.13 6.17
CA GLU A 249 -15.68 18.61 7.04
C GLU A 249 -14.54 18.00 6.21
N SER A 250 -14.87 17.38 5.07
CA SER A 250 -13.89 16.92 4.09
C SER A 250 -13.05 18.07 3.53
N GLU A 251 -13.71 19.16 3.10
CA GLU A 251 -13.03 20.36 2.60
C GLU A 251 -12.15 21.00 3.66
N GLU A 252 -12.65 21.17 4.88
CA GLU A 252 -11.88 21.72 6.01
C GLU A 252 -10.61 20.91 6.27
N SER A 253 -10.71 19.58 6.19
CA SER A 253 -9.56 18.67 6.38
C SER A 253 -8.53 18.80 5.26
N PHE A 254 -8.96 18.81 4.00
CA PHE A 254 -8.04 18.99 2.87
C PHE A 254 -7.42 20.39 2.84
N GLN A 255 -8.17 21.43 3.20
CA GLN A 255 -7.64 22.80 3.32
C GLN A 255 -6.68 22.97 4.49
N ALA A 256 -6.89 22.25 5.60
CA ALA A 256 -5.90 22.18 6.68
C ALA A 256 -4.59 21.54 6.20
N ALA A 257 -4.67 20.43 5.47
CA ALA A 257 -3.50 19.80 4.85
C ALA A 257 -2.80 20.75 3.85
N TYR A 258 -3.57 21.45 3.01
CA TYR A 258 -3.04 22.38 2.00
C TYR A 258 -2.35 23.59 2.64
N ARG A 259 -2.90 24.17 3.70
CA ARG A 259 -2.22 25.25 4.42
C ARG A 259 -0.92 24.75 5.06
N LEU A 260 -0.98 23.61 5.75
CA LEU A 260 0.19 23.05 6.42
C LEU A 260 1.32 22.72 5.43
N LEU A 261 1.00 22.21 4.24
CA LEU A 261 2.03 21.94 3.23
C LEU A 261 2.70 23.23 2.74
N LYS A 262 1.93 24.31 2.53
CA LYS A 262 2.50 25.60 2.08
C LYS A 262 3.34 26.24 3.17
N ASP A 263 2.87 26.25 4.41
CA ASP A 263 3.58 26.83 5.57
C ASP A 263 4.91 26.12 5.86
N ARG A 264 5.03 24.84 5.51
CA ARG A 264 6.21 24.00 5.80
C ARG A 264 7.03 23.62 4.57
N GLY A 265 6.61 24.04 3.37
CA GLY A 265 7.29 23.70 2.11
C GLY A 265 7.21 22.21 1.74
N LEU A 266 6.14 21.52 2.11
CA LEU A 266 5.97 20.06 1.93
C LEU A 266 5.27 19.73 0.60
N PHE A 267 5.84 20.18 -0.50
CA PHE A 267 5.20 20.13 -1.82
C PHE A 267 5.01 18.73 -2.40
N ASP A 268 5.66 17.69 -1.84
CA ASP A 268 5.42 16.29 -2.23
C ASP A 268 3.96 15.84 -2.03
N PHE A 269 3.21 16.49 -1.13
CA PHE A 269 1.80 16.17 -0.88
C PHE A 269 0.82 16.94 -1.78
N GLU A 270 1.28 17.97 -2.49
CA GLU A 270 0.42 18.88 -3.25
C GLU A 270 -0.43 18.12 -4.27
N GLY A 271 0.16 17.16 -4.98
CA GLY A 271 -0.55 16.35 -5.97
C GLY A 271 -1.67 15.47 -5.40
N ILE A 272 -1.55 14.98 -4.16
CA ILE A 272 -2.58 14.14 -3.54
C ILE A 272 -3.71 15.00 -2.99
N ILE A 273 -3.38 16.15 -2.39
CA ILE A 273 -4.35 17.05 -1.78
C ILE A 273 -5.19 17.73 -2.87
N THR A 274 -4.56 18.25 -3.92
CA THR A 274 -5.25 18.87 -5.06
C THR A 274 -6.12 17.86 -5.82
N GLN A 275 -5.68 16.61 -6.00
CA GLN A 275 -6.54 15.55 -6.56
C GLN A 275 -7.82 15.36 -5.74
N ASN A 276 -7.70 15.38 -4.41
CA ASN A 276 -8.85 15.18 -3.53
C ASN A 276 -9.77 16.40 -3.49
N LEU A 277 -9.22 17.62 -3.49
CA LEU A 277 -9.97 18.87 -3.62
C LEU A 277 -10.71 18.92 -4.96
N GLY A 278 -10.07 18.55 -6.06
CA GLY A 278 -10.70 18.45 -7.38
C GLY A 278 -11.86 17.45 -7.40
N THR A 279 -11.68 16.28 -6.78
CA THR A 279 -12.75 15.29 -6.62
C THR A 279 -13.92 15.85 -5.80
N LEU A 280 -13.64 16.63 -4.77
CA LEU A 280 -14.68 17.25 -3.93
C LEU A 280 -15.44 18.34 -4.69
N SER A 281 -14.74 19.19 -5.45
CA SER A 281 -15.37 20.18 -6.34
C SER A 281 -16.25 19.51 -7.40
N ALA A 282 -15.79 18.41 -7.99
CA ALA A 282 -16.53 17.61 -8.97
C ALA A 282 -17.84 17.03 -8.40
N ILE A 283 -17.83 16.60 -7.13
CA ILE A 283 -19.02 16.12 -6.42
C ILE A 283 -19.99 17.26 -6.11
N LYS A 284 -19.47 18.46 -5.80
CA LYS A 284 -20.28 19.68 -5.57
C LYS A 284 -20.85 20.26 -6.88
N GLY A 285 -20.46 19.74 -8.04
CA GLY A 285 -20.93 20.19 -9.35
C GLY A 285 -20.14 21.35 -9.96
N ASP A 286 -19.02 21.76 -9.35
CA ASP A 286 -18.15 22.81 -9.87
C ASP A 286 -17.05 22.20 -10.75
N SER A 287 -17.38 21.89 -12.00
CA SER A 287 -16.48 21.23 -12.94
C SER A 287 -15.26 22.07 -13.31
N ASN A 288 -15.40 23.41 -13.42
CA ASN A 288 -14.27 24.27 -13.76
C ASN A 288 -13.22 24.25 -12.65
N LYS A 289 -13.64 24.44 -11.40
CA LYS A 289 -12.73 24.38 -10.25
C LYS A 289 -12.16 22.98 -10.03
N ALA A 290 -12.92 21.93 -10.34
CA ALA A 290 -12.41 20.57 -10.32
C ALA A 290 -11.26 20.38 -11.32
N ILE A 291 -11.43 20.86 -12.56
CA ILE A 291 -10.39 20.81 -13.60
C ILE A 291 -9.14 21.57 -13.17
N GLU A 292 -9.27 22.80 -12.63
CA GLU A 292 -8.14 23.57 -12.10
C GLU A 292 -7.31 22.76 -11.07
N TYR A 293 -7.99 22.15 -10.10
CA TYR A 293 -7.34 21.31 -9.11
C TYR A 293 -6.72 20.04 -9.71
N PHE A 294 -7.37 19.41 -10.70
CA PHE A 294 -6.80 18.25 -11.37
C PHE A 294 -5.58 18.60 -12.23
N LEU A 295 -5.55 19.77 -12.86
CA LEU A 295 -4.37 20.26 -13.58
C LEU A 295 -3.21 20.50 -12.60
N SER A 296 -3.46 21.17 -11.47
CA SER A 296 -2.44 21.33 -10.42
C SER A 296 -1.95 19.99 -9.87
N SER A 297 -2.84 19.01 -9.72
CA SER A 297 -2.51 17.64 -9.32
C SER A 297 -1.61 16.92 -10.33
N MET A 298 -1.80 17.20 -11.62
CA MET A 298 -1.06 16.59 -12.73
C MET A 298 0.42 16.92 -12.68
N ASP A 299 0.76 18.17 -12.36
CA ASP A 299 2.14 18.68 -12.34
C ASP A 299 3.01 17.96 -11.29
N CYS A 300 2.37 17.34 -10.29
CA CYS A 300 3.03 16.62 -9.21
C CYS A 300 3.07 15.09 -9.39
N LYS A 301 2.44 14.52 -10.44
CA LYS A 301 2.39 13.05 -10.59
C LYS A 301 3.77 12.49 -10.94
N LYS A 302 4.10 11.35 -10.33
CA LYS A 302 5.36 10.63 -10.54
C LYS A 302 5.15 9.22 -11.12
N THR A 303 3.91 8.72 -11.11
CA THR A 303 3.56 7.37 -11.54
C THR A 303 2.55 7.39 -12.68
N THR A 304 2.70 6.46 -13.62
CA THR A 304 1.80 6.32 -14.78
C THR A 304 0.33 6.19 -14.35
N GLU A 305 0.07 5.39 -13.32
CA GLU A 305 -1.27 5.22 -12.75
C GLU A 305 -1.84 6.54 -12.19
N GLY A 306 -1.01 7.31 -11.47
CA GLY A 306 -1.38 8.63 -10.96
C GLY A 306 -1.77 9.60 -12.07
N TYR A 307 -1.04 9.59 -13.19
CA TYR A 307 -1.41 10.36 -14.38
C TYR A 307 -2.75 9.90 -14.96
N TYR A 308 -2.98 8.59 -15.11
CA TYR A 308 -4.25 8.08 -15.66
C TYR A 308 -5.46 8.47 -14.82
N VAL A 309 -5.39 8.37 -13.49
CA VAL A 309 -6.46 8.81 -12.59
C VAL A 309 -6.82 10.28 -12.84
N THR A 310 -5.81 11.14 -12.91
CA THR A 310 -6.03 12.58 -13.10
C THR A 310 -6.55 12.90 -14.49
N ILE A 311 -6.01 12.28 -15.56
CA ILE A 311 -6.50 12.46 -16.93
C ILE A 311 -7.97 12.04 -17.04
N LEU A 312 -8.30 10.87 -16.49
CA LEU A 312 -9.69 10.39 -16.49
C LEU A 312 -10.62 11.33 -15.72
N SER A 313 -10.15 11.90 -14.61
CA SER A 313 -10.93 12.87 -13.83
C SER A 313 -11.19 14.15 -14.65
N ILE A 314 -10.20 14.66 -15.37
CA ILE A 314 -10.34 15.82 -16.26
C ILE A 314 -11.32 15.53 -17.40
N ILE A 315 -11.19 14.38 -18.07
CA ILE A 315 -12.11 13.95 -19.14
C ILE A 315 -13.56 13.91 -18.65
N GLN A 316 -13.79 13.37 -17.44
CA GLN A 316 -15.12 13.30 -16.84
C GLN A 316 -15.74 14.68 -16.62
N GLU A 317 -14.95 15.67 -16.19
CA GLU A 317 -15.46 17.04 -16.01
C GLU A 317 -15.71 17.75 -17.35
N TYR A 318 -14.84 17.59 -18.35
CA TYR A 318 -15.11 18.13 -19.69
C TYR A 318 -16.32 17.48 -20.37
N SER A 319 -16.58 16.19 -20.08
CA SER A 319 -17.81 15.50 -20.49
C SER A 319 -19.06 16.14 -19.87
N LYS A 320 -19.04 16.49 -18.57
CA LYS A 320 -20.15 17.25 -17.93
C LYS A 320 -20.35 18.63 -18.56
N LEU A 321 -19.26 19.29 -18.95
CA LEU A 321 -19.28 20.59 -19.64
C LEU A 321 -19.63 20.49 -21.14
N LYS A 322 -19.81 19.28 -21.68
CA LYS A 322 -20.09 19.02 -23.11
C LYS A 322 -19.05 19.67 -24.04
N SER A 323 -17.77 19.53 -23.71
CA SER A 323 -16.66 20.07 -24.50
C SER A 323 -15.94 18.96 -25.29
N PRO A 324 -16.40 18.59 -26.50
CA PRO A 324 -15.86 17.45 -27.26
C PRO A 324 -14.38 17.61 -27.61
N GLU A 325 -13.95 18.83 -27.96
CA GLU A 325 -12.56 19.14 -28.31
C GLU A 325 -11.60 18.79 -27.14
N ASN A 326 -11.95 19.23 -25.92
CA ASN A 326 -11.15 18.92 -24.73
C ASN A 326 -11.19 17.44 -24.36
N ILE A 327 -12.36 16.77 -24.50
CA ILE A 327 -12.47 15.33 -24.25
C ILE A 327 -11.51 14.56 -25.16
N LEU A 328 -11.53 14.83 -26.47
CA LEU A 328 -10.67 14.17 -27.45
C LEU A 328 -9.19 14.44 -27.17
N MET A 329 -8.82 15.68 -26.90
CA MET A 329 -7.44 16.06 -26.57
C MET A 329 -6.91 15.28 -25.34
N TRP A 330 -7.70 15.21 -24.26
CA TRP A 330 -7.28 14.49 -23.05
C TRP A 330 -7.32 12.96 -23.21
N CYS A 331 -8.25 12.42 -24.01
CA CYS A 331 -8.25 11.01 -24.39
C CYS A 331 -6.99 10.65 -25.19
N GLU A 332 -6.60 11.47 -26.17
CA GLU A 332 -5.39 11.29 -26.96
C GLU A 332 -4.16 11.26 -26.05
N LYS A 333 -4.03 12.23 -25.15
CA LYS A 333 -2.94 12.27 -24.15
C LYS A 333 -2.89 11.01 -23.29
N GLY A 334 -4.05 10.55 -22.79
CA GLY A 334 -4.13 9.31 -22.00
C GLY A 334 -3.73 8.06 -22.78
N LEU A 335 -4.15 7.96 -24.04
CA LEU A 335 -3.83 6.84 -24.94
C LEU A 335 -2.36 6.86 -25.40
N GLU A 336 -1.78 8.03 -25.62
CA GLU A 336 -0.36 8.19 -25.92
C GLU A 336 0.49 7.69 -24.74
N MET A 337 0.16 8.11 -23.51
CA MET A 337 0.81 7.61 -22.30
C MET A 337 0.65 6.10 -22.15
N TYR A 338 -0.55 5.57 -22.42
CA TYR A 338 -0.79 4.13 -22.45
C TYR A 338 0.09 3.41 -23.47
N SER A 339 0.29 3.95 -24.67
CA SER A 339 1.13 3.32 -25.69
C SER A 339 2.61 3.24 -25.28
N LYS A 340 3.11 4.25 -24.54
CA LYS A 340 4.50 4.32 -24.05
C LYS A 340 4.75 3.57 -22.73
N ALA A 341 3.71 3.24 -21.97
CA ALA A 341 3.85 2.57 -20.68
C ALA A 341 4.43 1.15 -20.81
N LYS A 342 5.38 0.78 -19.92
CA LYS A 342 5.95 -0.58 -19.82
C LYS A 342 4.89 -1.60 -19.46
N GLU A 343 4.09 -1.29 -18.43
CA GLU A 343 2.96 -2.10 -18.00
C GLU A 343 1.66 -1.48 -18.50
N LYS A 344 0.85 -2.29 -19.18
CA LYS A 344 -0.41 -1.84 -19.78
C LYS A 344 -1.56 -1.96 -18.78
N ASN A 345 -2.12 -0.84 -18.35
CA ASN A 345 -3.37 -0.82 -17.60
C ASN A 345 -4.57 -0.76 -18.55
N LEU A 346 -5.14 -1.92 -18.87
CA LEU A 346 -6.26 -2.04 -19.81
C LEU A 346 -7.54 -1.34 -19.32
N SER A 347 -7.74 -1.18 -18.01
CA SER A 347 -8.91 -0.50 -17.47
C SER A 347 -8.98 0.96 -17.95
N TYR A 348 -7.88 1.71 -17.85
CA TYR A 348 -7.83 3.09 -18.34
C TYR A 348 -7.86 3.20 -19.85
N TYR A 349 -7.24 2.26 -20.56
CA TYR A 349 -7.38 2.20 -22.01
C TYR A 349 -8.86 2.17 -22.42
N TYR A 350 -9.66 1.29 -21.81
CA TYR A 350 -11.10 1.24 -22.07
C TYR A 350 -11.80 2.52 -21.65
N HIS A 351 -11.47 3.10 -20.49
CA HIS A 351 -12.06 4.36 -20.07
C HIS A 351 -11.85 5.47 -21.12
N PHE A 352 -10.61 5.65 -21.61
CA PHE A 352 -10.28 6.67 -22.62
C PHE A 352 -10.97 6.36 -23.96
N LYS A 353 -10.92 5.11 -24.43
CA LYS A 353 -11.58 4.72 -25.69
C LYS A 353 -13.09 4.88 -25.66
N ILE A 354 -13.75 4.66 -24.52
CA ILE A 354 -15.19 4.89 -24.39
C ILE A 354 -15.51 6.37 -24.56
N PHE A 355 -14.78 7.27 -23.88
CA PHE A 355 -15.02 8.71 -23.99
C PHE A 355 -14.69 9.27 -25.38
N GLU A 356 -13.63 8.76 -26.02
CA GLU A 356 -13.29 9.09 -27.41
C GLU A 356 -14.41 8.65 -28.37
N ALA A 357 -14.84 7.39 -28.30
CA ALA A 357 -15.84 6.84 -29.21
C ALA A 357 -17.25 7.42 -28.96
N GLU A 358 -17.55 7.86 -27.74
CA GLU A 358 -18.81 8.56 -27.42
C GLU A 358 -18.99 9.83 -28.27
N GLN A 359 -17.90 10.52 -28.62
CA GLN A 359 -17.97 11.76 -29.41
C GLN A 359 -18.44 11.52 -30.85
N VAL A 360 -18.18 10.33 -31.40
CA VAL A 360 -18.57 9.94 -32.76
C VAL A 360 -19.88 9.14 -32.75
N GLY A 361 -20.09 8.31 -31.73
CA GLY A 361 -21.21 7.40 -31.63
C GLY A 361 -21.13 6.23 -32.62
N GLY A 362 -22.28 5.78 -33.12
CA GLY A 362 -22.37 4.73 -34.12
C GLY A 362 -21.99 3.33 -33.61
N ALA A 363 -21.57 2.47 -34.54
CA ALA A 363 -21.23 1.07 -34.26
C ALA A 363 -19.93 0.92 -33.47
N GLU A 364 -18.95 1.80 -33.72
CA GLU A 364 -17.67 1.80 -33.01
C GLU A 364 -17.85 2.02 -31.51
N PHE A 365 -18.64 3.01 -31.12
CA PHE A 365 -18.98 3.27 -29.72
C PHE A 365 -19.60 2.05 -29.04
N THR A 366 -20.60 1.43 -29.67
CA THR A 366 -21.24 0.24 -29.11
C THR A 366 -20.26 -0.94 -28.99
N ASN A 367 -19.39 -1.14 -29.98
CA ASN A 367 -18.42 -2.24 -29.98
C ASN A 367 -17.38 -2.06 -28.87
N ILE A 368 -16.88 -0.84 -28.66
CA ILE A 368 -15.93 -0.53 -27.60
C ILE A 368 -16.57 -0.74 -26.22
N LEU A 369 -17.81 -0.25 -26.02
CA LEU A 369 -18.53 -0.45 -24.76
C LEU A 369 -18.74 -1.93 -24.44
N ILE A 370 -19.15 -2.74 -25.42
CA ILE A 370 -19.36 -4.18 -25.22
C ILE A 370 -18.05 -4.87 -24.81
N LYS A 371 -16.92 -4.55 -25.49
CA LYS A 371 -15.61 -5.10 -25.13
C LYS A 371 -15.17 -4.68 -23.72
N ALA A 372 -15.38 -3.42 -23.37
CA ALA A 372 -15.04 -2.89 -22.06
C ALA A 372 -15.87 -3.54 -20.94
N ILE A 373 -17.19 -3.65 -21.12
CA ILE A 373 -18.09 -4.31 -20.16
C ILE A 373 -17.61 -5.74 -19.89
N LYS A 374 -17.36 -6.53 -20.95
CA LYS A 374 -16.85 -7.90 -20.83
C LYS A 374 -15.51 -7.95 -20.07
N TYR A 375 -14.62 -7.01 -20.33
CA TYR A 375 -13.35 -6.91 -19.61
C TYR A 375 -13.56 -6.64 -18.11
N PHE A 376 -14.42 -5.70 -17.74
CA PHE A 376 -14.71 -5.40 -16.34
C PHE A 376 -15.46 -6.54 -15.62
N GLU A 377 -16.32 -7.27 -16.32
CA GLU A 377 -16.96 -8.49 -15.78
C GLU A 377 -15.91 -9.56 -15.44
N LEU A 378 -14.97 -9.84 -16.34
CA LEU A 378 -13.88 -10.80 -16.10
C LEU A 378 -13.00 -10.38 -14.91
N LYS A 379 -12.83 -9.07 -14.69
CA LYS A 379 -12.12 -8.50 -13.55
C LYS A 379 -12.96 -8.40 -12.27
N LYS A 380 -14.25 -8.78 -12.31
CA LYS A 380 -15.23 -8.60 -11.22
C LYS A 380 -15.35 -7.16 -10.73
N ASP A 381 -15.08 -6.19 -11.61
CA ASP A 381 -15.25 -4.76 -11.33
C ASP A 381 -16.68 -4.33 -11.66
N TYR A 382 -17.61 -4.75 -10.81
CA TYR A 382 -19.03 -4.53 -11.04
C TYR A 382 -19.43 -3.04 -11.00
N ARG A 383 -18.61 -2.17 -10.42
CA ARG A 383 -18.81 -0.72 -10.47
C ARG A 383 -18.74 -0.20 -11.91
N HIS A 384 -17.75 -0.64 -12.67
CA HIS A 384 -17.59 -0.21 -14.07
C HIS A 384 -18.49 -0.98 -15.03
N VAL A 385 -18.81 -2.25 -14.74
CA VAL A 385 -19.87 -2.99 -15.45
C VAL A 385 -21.18 -2.23 -15.38
N TYR A 386 -21.64 -1.88 -14.17
CA TYR A 386 -22.84 -1.08 -13.96
C TYR A 386 -22.79 0.24 -14.74
N LYS A 387 -21.72 1.03 -14.56
CA LYS A 387 -21.57 2.35 -15.19
C LYS A 387 -21.71 2.27 -16.71
N TYR A 388 -21.01 1.34 -17.34
CA TYR A 388 -20.98 1.24 -18.80
C TYR A 388 -22.17 0.51 -19.40
N ALA A 389 -22.76 -0.45 -18.67
CA ALA A 389 -24.02 -1.06 -19.07
C ALA A 389 -25.16 -0.03 -19.10
N VAL A 390 -25.25 0.85 -18.08
CA VAL A 390 -26.22 1.96 -18.09
C VAL A 390 -26.00 2.90 -19.28
N LEU A 391 -24.74 3.26 -19.57
CA LEU A 391 -24.42 4.12 -20.71
C LEU A 391 -24.85 3.49 -22.04
N LEU A 392 -24.51 2.21 -22.24
CA LEU A 392 -24.88 1.47 -23.44
C LEU A 392 -26.40 1.27 -23.57
N ALA A 393 -27.08 0.96 -22.47
CA ALA A 393 -28.53 0.79 -22.42
C ALA A 393 -29.26 2.09 -22.81
N LYS A 394 -28.80 3.24 -22.27
CA LYS A 394 -29.32 4.57 -22.64
C LYS A 394 -29.09 4.87 -24.11
N TYR A 395 -27.90 4.59 -24.63
CA TYR A 395 -27.59 4.78 -26.05
C TYR A 395 -28.52 3.96 -26.94
N TYR A 396 -28.74 2.68 -26.63
CA TYR A 396 -29.67 1.84 -27.38
C TYR A 396 -31.12 2.32 -27.28
N TYR A 397 -31.55 2.80 -26.11
CA TYR A 397 -32.88 3.37 -25.92
C TYR A 397 -33.11 4.58 -26.84
N LEU A 398 -32.18 5.54 -26.83
CA LEU A 398 -32.23 6.73 -27.68
C LEU A 398 -32.23 6.39 -29.18
N ASN A 399 -31.59 5.28 -29.56
CA ASN A 399 -31.57 4.75 -30.93
C ASN A 399 -32.70 3.75 -31.23
N LYS A 400 -33.76 3.70 -30.41
CA LYS A 400 -34.95 2.84 -30.58
C LYS A 400 -34.66 1.32 -30.62
N LYS A 401 -33.50 0.88 -30.13
CA LYS A 401 -33.11 -0.54 -30.02
C LYS A 401 -33.54 -1.11 -28.66
N LEU A 402 -34.85 -1.19 -28.44
CA LEU A 402 -35.45 -1.48 -27.12
C LEU A 402 -35.02 -2.83 -26.51
N LYS A 403 -34.92 -3.89 -27.32
CA LYS A 403 -34.46 -5.21 -26.83
C LYS A 403 -33.05 -5.15 -26.26
N ASN A 404 -32.12 -4.51 -26.98
CA ASN A 404 -30.74 -4.36 -26.52
C ASN A 404 -30.66 -3.46 -25.29
N SER A 405 -31.46 -2.38 -25.28
CA SER A 405 -31.56 -1.50 -24.10
C SER A 405 -32.00 -2.28 -22.85
N GLY A 406 -33.04 -3.12 -22.97
CA GLY A 406 -33.50 -3.98 -21.88
C GLY A 406 -32.41 -4.93 -21.36
N ILE A 407 -31.68 -5.60 -22.27
CA ILE A 407 -30.57 -6.51 -21.90
C ILE A 407 -29.50 -5.78 -21.06
N TYR A 408 -29.06 -4.60 -21.49
CA TYR A 408 -28.01 -3.88 -20.77
C TYR A 408 -28.50 -3.19 -19.50
N TYR A 409 -29.78 -2.81 -19.40
CA TYR A 409 -30.35 -2.39 -18.11
C TYR A 409 -30.46 -3.54 -17.13
N GLN A 410 -30.82 -4.74 -17.59
CA GLN A 410 -30.80 -5.94 -16.75
C GLN A 410 -29.39 -6.24 -16.25
N LEU A 411 -28.39 -6.24 -17.14
CA LEU A 411 -26.99 -6.42 -16.77
C LEU A 411 -26.52 -5.35 -15.76
N ALA A 412 -26.93 -4.10 -15.93
CA ALA A 412 -26.64 -3.05 -14.97
C ALA A 412 -27.24 -3.38 -13.60
N ASN A 413 -28.49 -3.83 -13.53
CA ASN A 413 -29.11 -4.22 -12.26
C ASN A 413 -28.36 -5.40 -11.62
N GLU A 414 -28.03 -6.45 -12.37
CA GLU A 414 -27.25 -7.59 -11.88
C GLU A 414 -25.89 -7.14 -11.31
N ALA A 415 -25.16 -6.29 -12.03
CA ALA A 415 -23.90 -5.72 -11.55
C ALA A 415 -24.08 -4.85 -10.30
N LEU A 416 -25.20 -4.13 -10.16
CA LEU A 416 -25.51 -3.35 -8.97
C LEU A 416 -25.74 -4.24 -7.74
N LEU A 417 -26.42 -5.38 -7.90
CA LEU A 417 -26.62 -6.36 -6.83
C LEU A 417 -25.29 -6.94 -6.36
N LEU A 418 -24.47 -7.40 -7.30
CA LEU A 418 -23.14 -7.94 -7.01
C LEU A 418 -22.23 -6.91 -6.35
N LYS A 419 -22.28 -5.64 -6.79
CA LYS A 419 -21.57 -4.52 -6.16
C LYS A 419 -21.98 -4.33 -4.70
N ASN A 420 -23.27 -4.50 -4.39
CA ASN A 420 -23.82 -4.35 -3.04
C ASN A 420 -23.74 -5.65 -2.22
N LYS A 421 -23.14 -6.72 -2.76
CA LYS A 421 -23.07 -8.06 -2.15
C LYS A 421 -24.45 -8.67 -1.85
N LEU A 422 -25.47 -8.29 -2.62
CA LEU A 422 -26.81 -8.89 -2.56
C LEU A 422 -26.82 -10.08 -3.52
N LEU A 423 -27.15 -11.26 -3.01
CA LEU A 423 -27.07 -12.51 -3.78
C LEU A 423 -28.44 -13.09 -4.09
N ASN A 424 -29.43 -12.81 -3.24
CA ASN A 424 -30.78 -13.34 -3.37
C ASN A 424 -31.79 -12.20 -3.54
N TRP A 425 -32.95 -12.51 -4.13
CA TRP A 425 -34.00 -11.50 -4.31
C TRP A 425 -34.63 -11.11 -2.96
N GLU A 426 -34.55 -11.99 -1.98
CA GLU A 426 -34.95 -11.75 -0.58
C GLU A 426 -34.09 -10.67 0.10
N ASP A 427 -32.91 -10.35 -0.46
CA ASP A 427 -32.02 -9.30 0.06
C ASP A 427 -32.38 -7.88 -0.48
N LEU A 428 -33.37 -7.78 -1.38
CA LEU A 428 -33.87 -6.52 -1.97
C LEU A 428 -34.92 -5.84 -1.09
#